data_AF-A0A258IFL4-F1
#
_entry.id   AF-A0A258IFL4-F1
#
_cell.length_a   1.000
_cell.length_b   1.000
_cell.length_c   1.000
_cell.angle_alpha   90.00
_cell.angle_beta   90.00
_cell.angle_gamma   90.00
#
_symmetry.space_group_name_H-M   'P 1'
#
loop_
_entity.id
_entity.type
_entity.pdbx_description
1 polymer ?
#
loop_
_entity_poly.entity_id
_entity_poly.type
_entity_poly.pdbx_seq_one_letter_code
_entity_poly.pdbx_strand_id
1 'polypeptide(L)' 'LGLVETVPHPTLGPLAQLSSPLKMAGAEDGWIRRSPPLLGQHTREVLENYGYAPAAIQALEARGVVAQAAPPTGADAA' A
#
# COMPACT_ATOMS: atom_id res chain seq x y z
N LEU A 1 -6.55 -10.99 24.06
CA LEU A 1 -6.88 -9.73 23.33
C LEU A 1 -5.84 -9.59 22.24
N GLY A 2 -6.22 -9.77 20.98
CA GLY A 2 -5.33 -9.63 19.81
C GLY A 2 -5.42 -8.21 19.25
N LEU A 3 -5.12 -7.20 20.08
CA LEU A 3 -5.24 -5.78 19.71
C LEU A 3 -4.09 -5.30 18.83
N VAL A 4 -3.07 -6.12 18.65
CA VAL A 4 -1.92 -5.85 17.80
C VAL A 4 -1.81 -6.97 16.78
N GLU A 5 -1.88 -6.61 15.50
CA GLU A 5 -1.66 -7.50 14.36
C GLU A 5 -0.34 -7.11 13.69
N THR A 6 0.47 -8.10 13.36
CA THR A 6 1.73 -7.89 12.64
C THR A 6 1.52 -8.24 11.17
N VAL A 7 1.78 -7.28 10.30
CA VAL A 7 1.65 -7.46 8.85
C VAL A 7 3.00 -7.26 8.14
N PRO A 8 3.28 -8.01 7.06
CA PRO A 8 4.48 -7.79 6.27
C PRO A 8 4.35 -6.50 5.46
N HIS A 9 5.21 -5.52 5.74
CA HIS A 9 5.34 -4.28 4.98
C HIS A 9 6.52 -4.39 3.98
N PRO A 10 6.35 -4.01 2.70
CA PRO A 10 7.38 -4.17 1.67
C PRO A 10 8.73 -3.53 2.01
N THR A 11 8.71 -2.42 2.77
CA THR A 11 9.92 -1.66 3.13
C THR A 11 10.31 -1.81 4.60
N LEU A 12 9.37 -2.12 5.51
CA LEU A 12 9.64 -2.07 6.96
C LEU A 12 9.70 -3.47 7.58
N GLY A 13 9.52 -4.52 6.79
CA GLY A 13 9.42 -5.88 7.29
C GLY A 13 8.17 -6.07 8.16
N PRO A 14 8.24 -6.83 9.27
CA PRO A 14 7.09 -7.07 10.14
C PRO A 14 6.68 -5.79 10.87
N LEU A 15 5.56 -5.19 10.46
CA LEU A 15 4.99 -3.98 11.05
C LEU A 15 3.87 -4.34 12.01
N ALA A 16 4.03 -3.98 13.28
CA ALA A 16 2.98 -4.15 14.30
C ALA A 16 2.00 -2.97 14.25
N GLN A 17 0.71 -3.26 14.08
CA GLN A 17 -0.34 -2.26 13.98
C GLN A 17 -1.51 -2.59 14.91
N LEU A 18 -2.20 -1.54 15.37
CA LEU A 18 -3.41 -1.71 16.15
C LEU A 18 -4.52 -2.31 15.28
N SER A 19 -5.08 -3.42 15.73
CA SER A 19 -6.26 -4.03 15.14
C SER A 19 -7.53 -3.50 15.80
N SER A 20 -8.68 -3.79 15.17
CA SER A 20 -9.97 -3.41 15.72
C SER A 20 -10.22 -4.13 17.05
N PRO A 21 -10.74 -3.42 18.07
CA PRO A 21 -11.07 -4.01 19.36
C PRO A 21 -12.33 -4.89 19.31
N LEU A 22 -13.07 -4.89 18.19
CA LEU A 22 -14.30 -5.63 18.02
C LEU A 22 -14.03 -7.06 17.53
N LYS A 23 -14.82 -8.01 18.02
CA LYS A 23 -14.89 -9.37 17.47
C LYS A 23 -16.17 -9.50 16.65
N MET A 24 -16.04 -9.81 15.37
CA MET A 24 -17.15 -10.02 14.45
C MET A 24 -16.96 -11.34 13.71
N ALA A 25 -18.06 -12.06 13.47
CA ALA A 25 -18.04 -13.23 12.60
C ALA A 25 -17.59 -12.81 11.19
N GLY A 26 -16.66 -13.56 10.60
CA GLY A 26 -16.04 -13.22 9.30
C GLY A 26 -14.81 -12.30 9.38
N ALA A 27 -14.36 -11.93 10.58
CA ALA A 27 -13.09 -11.25 10.83
C ALA A 27 -12.15 -12.14 11.68
N GLU A 28 -12.26 -13.46 11.56
CA GLU A 28 -11.47 -14.41 12.35
C GLU A 28 -9.98 -14.38 12.01
N ASP A 29 -9.65 -14.06 10.75
CA ASP A 29 -8.28 -13.97 10.24
C ASP A 29 -7.59 -12.61 10.52
N GLY A 30 -8.22 -11.76 11.32
CA GLY A 30 -7.76 -10.41 11.62
C GLY A 30 -8.44 -9.32 10.78
N TRP A 31 -8.27 -8.09 11.21
CA TRP A 31 -8.88 -6.92 10.58
C TRP A 31 -8.00 -6.31 9.49
N ILE A 32 -6.69 -6.47 9.60
CA ILE A 32 -5.73 -5.86 8.70
C ILE A 32 -5.47 -6.79 7.52
N ARG A 33 -6.06 -6.47 6.36
CA ARG A 33 -5.94 -7.33 5.16
C ARG A 33 -4.64 -7.17 4.39
N ARG A 34 -4.07 -5.96 4.41
CA ARG A 34 -2.86 -5.60 3.66
C ARG A 34 -2.08 -4.56 4.44
N SER A 35 -0.77 -4.55 4.24
CA SER A 35 0.09 -3.50 4.77
C SER A 35 -0.26 -2.13 4.16
N PRO A 36 0.08 -1.03 4.87
CA PRO A 36 -0.06 0.31 4.33
C PRO A 36 0.64 0.44 2.96
N PRO A 37 0.02 1.12 1.98
CA PRO A 37 0.61 1.28 0.67
C PRO A 37 1.81 2.23 0.71
N LEU A 38 2.76 2.03 -0.20
CA LEU A 38 3.86 2.95 -0.43
C LEU A 38 3.36 4.26 -1.07
N LEU A 39 4.17 5.32 -0.96
CA LEU A 39 3.89 6.59 -1.63
C LEU A 39 3.74 6.37 -3.14
N GLY A 40 2.52 6.56 -3.64
CA GLY A 40 2.20 6.41 -5.04
C GLY A 40 2.11 4.96 -5.54
N GLN A 41 1.94 3.96 -4.68
CA GLN A 41 1.87 2.55 -5.11
C GLN A 41 0.75 2.27 -6.11
N HIS A 42 -0.38 2.95 -5.95
CA HIS A 42 -1.58 2.76 -6.77
C HIS A 42 -1.88 3.96 -7.69
N THR A 43 -0.95 4.91 -7.85
CA THR A 43 -1.20 6.12 -8.65
C THR A 43 -1.57 5.78 -10.09
N ARG A 44 -0.76 4.95 -10.76
CA ARG A 44 -1.03 4.53 -12.14
C ARG A 44 -2.34 3.76 -12.27
N GLU A 45 -2.57 2.78 -11.39
CA GLU A 45 -3.81 1.98 -11.36
C GLU A 45 -5.05 2.87 -11.26
N VAL A 46 -5.03 3.85 -10.36
CA VAL A 46 -6.14 4.79 -10.19
C VAL A 46 -6.32 5.64 -11.44
N LEU A 47 -5.26 6.22 -12.01
CA LEU A 47 -5.36 7.06 -13.20
C LEU A 47 -5.86 6.28 -14.43
N GLU A 48 -5.41 5.05 -14.62
CA GLU A 48 -5.90 4.16 -15.68
C GLU A 48 -7.39 3.85 -15.50
N ASN A 49 -7.83 3.56 -14.28
CA ASN A 49 -9.25 3.33 -13.96
C ASN A 49 -10.13 4.57 -14.20
N TYR A 50 -9.57 5.78 -14.06
CA TYR A 50 -10.24 7.03 -14.41
C TYR A 50 -10.22 7.35 -15.92
N GLY A 51 -9.61 6.51 -16.75
CA GLY A 51 -9.59 6.65 -18.21
C GLY A 51 -8.43 7.45 -18.78
N TYR A 52 -7.37 7.70 -18.00
CA TYR A 52 -6.16 8.32 -18.53
C TYR A 52 -5.40 7.34 -19.43
N ALA A 53 -4.98 7.81 -20.60
CA ALA A 53 -4.13 7.04 -21.49
C ALA A 53 -2.73 6.84 -20.87
N PRO A 54 -2.06 5.70 -21.11
CA PRO A 54 -0.72 5.43 -20.57
C PRO A 54 0.31 6.52 -20.87
N ALA A 55 0.26 7.12 -22.06
CA ALA A 55 1.17 8.20 -22.46
C ALA A 55 0.96 9.49 -21.64
N ALA A 56 -0.28 9.79 -21.26
CA ALA A 56 -0.60 10.95 -20.42
C ALA A 56 -0.10 10.75 -18.99
N ILE A 57 -0.24 9.54 -18.45
CA ILE A 57 0.28 9.18 -17.12
C ILE A 57 1.81 9.31 -17.10
N GLN A 58 2.50 8.78 -18.11
CA GLN A 58 3.95 8.92 -18.24
C GLN A 58 4.39 10.39 -18.31
N ALA A 59 3.64 11.25 -19.00
CA ALA A 59 3.93 12.68 -19.05
C ALA A 59 3.76 13.37 -17.68
N LEU A 60 2.78 12.94 -16.87
CA LEU A 60 2.58 13.45 -15.51
C LEU A 60 3.69 12.98 -14.58
N GLU A 61 4.11 11.72 -14.69
CA GLU A 61 5.24 11.15 -13.94
C GLU A 61 6.54 11.89 -14.28
N ALA A 62 6.84 12.08 -15.57
CA ALA A 62 8.04 12.77 -16.04
C ALA A 62 8.12 14.23 -15.61
N ARG A 63 6.97 14.89 -15.42
CA ARG A 63 6.87 16.27 -14.91
C ARG A 63 6.90 16.35 -13.39
N GLY A 64 6.94 15.22 -12.67
CA GLY A 64 6.88 15.16 -11.22
C GLY A 64 5.54 15.61 -10.63
N VAL A 65 4.47 15.64 -11.43
CA VAL A 65 3.12 16.02 -10.95
C VAL A 65 2.51 14.89 -10.13
N VAL A 66 2.81 13.65 -10.50
CA VAL A 66 2.38 12.45 -9.79
C VAL A 66 3.59 11.56 -9.50
N ALA A 67 3.57 10.88 -8.36
CA ALA A 67 4.58 9.90 -7.99
C ALA A 67 4.02 8.49 -8.16
N GLN A 68 4.82 7.59 -8.72
CA GLN A 68 4.55 6.16 -8.76
C GLN A 68 5.60 5.46 -7.89
N ALA A 69 5.16 4.55 -7.01
CA ALA A 69 6.09 3.83 -6.15
C ALA A 69 7.09 3.04 -7.01
N ALA A 70 8.38 3.22 -6.74
CA ALA A 70 9.40 2.33 -7.27
C ALA A 70 9.21 0.93 -6.66
N PRO A 71 9.51 -0.15 -7.40
CA PRO A 71 9.56 -1.48 -6.78
C PRO A 71 10.52 -1.44 -5.58
N PRO A 72 10.15 -2.07 -4.44
CA PRO A 72 10.99 -2.03 -3.25
C PRO A 72 12.34 -2.64 -3.61
N THR A 73 13.35 -1.79 -3.64
CA THR A 73 14.74 -2.24 -3.80
C THR A 73 15.16 -2.69 -2.41
N GLY A 74 15.64 -3.92 -2.25
CA GLY A 74 15.92 -4.55 -0.94
C GLY A 74 16.94 -3.85 -0.05
N ALA A 75 17.35 -2.61 -0.36
CA ALA A 75 18.24 -1.76 0.42
C ALA A 75 17.51 -0.97 1.52
N ASP A 76 16.20 -0.74 1.39
CA ASP A 76 15.43 0.06 2.37
C ASP A 76 14.78 -0.80 3.48
N ALA A 77 15.05 -2.11 3.50
CA ALA A 77 14.43 -3.11 4.38
C ALA A 77 15.21 -3.41 5.68
N ALA A 78 15.99 -2.45 6.18
CA ALA A 78 16.76 -2.55 7.42
C ALA A 78 16.12 -1.77 8.57
#